data_AF-A0A2G6HZ89-F1
#
_entry.id   AF-A0A2G6HZ89-F1
#
_cell.length_a   1.000
_cell.length_b   1.000
_cell.length_c   1.000
_cell.angle_alpha   90.00
_cell.angle_beta   90.00
_cell.angle_gamma   90.00
#
_symmetry.space_group_name_H-M   'P 1'
#
loop_
_entity.id
_entity.type
_entity.pdbx_description
1 polymer ?
#
loop_
_entity_poly.entity_id
_entity_poly.type
_entity_poly.pdbx_seq_one_letter_code
_entity_poly.pdbx_strand_id
1 'polypeptide(L)' 'PRLPFGGCGPSGQGSYHGETGFRTFSHVAGIMKRSSKIDIALKYPPYGRLTPLIRKMLRL' A
#
# COMPACT_ATOMS: atom_id res chain seq x y z
N PRO A 1 2.14 -28.62 2.32
CA PRO A 1 1.09 -27.58 2.37
C PRO A 1 1.65 -26.18 2.03
N ARG A 2 1.84 -25.88 0.74
CA ARG A 2 2.38 -24.58 0.26
C ARG A 2 1.55 -23.93 -0.85
N LEU A 3 0.54 -24.63 -1.37
CA LEU A 3 -0.32 -24.12 -2.43
C LEU A 3 -1.64 -23.64 -1.83
N PRO A 4 -2.13 -22.45 -2.22
CA PRO A 4 -3.42 -21.95 -1.80
C PRO A 4 -4.56 -22.72 -2.49
N PHE A 5 -5.59 -23.06 -1.73
CA PHE A 5 -6.82 -23.65 -2.28
C PHE A 5 -7.97 -22.64 -2.17
N GLY A 6 -8.69 -22.42 -3.26
CA GLY A 6 -9.74 -21.41 -3.36
C GLY A 6 -10.47 -21.45 -4.70
N GLY A 7 -11.69 -20.91 -4.73
CA GLY A 7 -12.52 -20.82 -5.94
C GLY A 7 -12.30 -19.51 -6.71
N CYS A 8 -12.90 -19.43 -7.90
CA CYS A 8 -12.99 -18.21 -8.72
C CYS A 8 -14.39 -18.06 -9.34
N GLY A 9 -14.96 -16.86 -9.34
CA GLY A 9 -16.27 -16.58 -9.94
C GLY A 9 -17.41 -17.32 -9.21
N PRO A 10 -18.27 -18.08 -9.92
CA PRO A 10 -19.37 -18.83 -9.30
C PRO A 10 -18.93 -19.89 -8.28
N SER A 11 -17.68 -20.33 -8.38
CA SER A 11 -17.11 -21.36 -7.49
C SER A 11 -16.58 -20.81 -6.15
N GLY A 12 -16.60 -19.48 -5.95
CA GLY A 12 -16.17 -18.81 -4.72
C GLY A 12 -15.09 -17.75 -4.95
N GLN A 13 -14.66 -17.07 -3.87
CA GLN A 13 -13.61 -16.06 -3.90
C GLN A 13 -12.68 -16.21 -2.69
N GLY A 14 -11.42 -15.81 -2.87
CA GLY A 14 -10.37 -15.97 -1.87
C GLY A 14 -9.78 -17.37 -1.85
N SER A 15 -8.76 -17.55 -1.02
CA SER A 15 -8.03 -18.80 -0.92
C SER A 15 -7.46 -18.97 0.49
N TYR A 16 -7.34 -20.20 0.94
CA TYR A 16 -6.78 -20.56 2.24
C TYR A 16 -5.74 -21.68 2.07
N HIS A 17 -5.38 -22.35 3.16
CA HIS A 17 -4.31 -23.35 3.31
C HIS A 17 -2.94 -22.73 3.62
N GLY A 18 -2.26 -23.26 4.64
CA GLY A 18 -0.97 -22.77 5.12
C GLY A 18 -0.98 -21.27 5.46
N GLU A 19 0.05 -20.54 5.01
CA GLU A 19 0.20 -19.10 5.22
C GLU A 19 -0.99 -18.29 4.66
N THR A 20 -1.51 -18.69 3.50
CA THR A 20 -2.66 -18.03 2.88
C THR A 20 -3.89 -18.07 3.78
N GLY A 21 -4.14 -19.19 4.48
CA GLY A 21 -5.23 -19.28 5.46
C GLY A 21 -5.06 -18.33 6.64
N PHE A 22 -3.84 -18.19 7.18
CA PHE A 22 -3.56 -17.20 8.23
C PHE A 22 -3.82 -15.77 7.74
N ARG A 23 -3.37 -15.45 6.52
CA ARG A 23 -3.56 -14.13 5.90
C ARG A 23 -5.04 -13.83 5.61
N THR A 24 -5.86 -14.84 5.27
CA THR A 24 -7.31 -14.66 5.06
C THR A 24 -8.02 -14.11 6.30
N PHE A 25 -7.59 -14.52 7.50
CA PHE A 25 -8.21 -14.10 8.76
C PHE A 25 -7.41 -13.02 9.51
N SER A 26 -6.37 -12.48 8.88
CA SER A 26 -5.51 -11.44 9.46
C SER A 26 -5.70 -10.12 8.71
N HIS A 27 -5.72 -9.02 9.46
CA HIS A 27 -5.71 -7.69 8.86
C HIS A 27 -4.27 -7.17 8.77
N VAL A 28 -3.79 -6.88 7.56
CA VAL A 28 -2.45 -6.30 7.35
C VAL A 28 -2.50 -4.81 7.69
N ALA A 29 -2.01 -4.45 8.88
CA ALA A 29 -1.94 -3.07 9.33
C ALA A 29 -0.75 -2.33 8.68
N GLY A 30 -1.03 -1.33 7.86
CA GLY A 30 -0.02 -0.45 7.25
C GLY A 30 0.51 0.57 8.25
N ILE A 31 1.63 0.28 8.91
CA ILE A 31 2.27 1.19 9.87
C ILE A 31 3.47 1.88 9.23
N MET A 32 3.48 3.22 9.22
CA MET A 32 4.63 4.01 8.78
C MET A 32 5.48 4.44 9.97
N LYS A 33 6.78 4.11 9.96
CA LYS A 33 7.76 4.63 10.91
C LYS A 33 8.67 5.64 10.19
N ARG A 34 8.56 6.92 10.55
CA ARG A 34 9.39 8.00 9.99
C ARG A 34 10.24 8.65 11.07
N SER A 35 11.49 8.98 10.73
CA SER A 35 12.37 9.79 11.56
C SER A 35 12.07 11.28 11.38
N SER A 36 12.03 12.03 12.48
CA SER A 36 11.85 13.50 12.47
C SER A 36 13.16 14.26 12.23
N LYS A 37 14.30 13.58 12.07
CA LYS A 37 15.61 14.23 11.90
C LYS A 37 15.78 14.95 10.57
N ILE A 38 15.07 14.51 9.53
CA ILE A 38 15.14 15.08 8.19
C ILE A 38 13.75 15.59 7.84
N ASP A 39 13.58 16.91 7.97
CA ASP A 39 12.38 17.58 7.54
C ASP A 39 12.60 18.23 6.17
N ILE A 40 11.71 17.92 5.23
CA ILE A 40 11.83 18.39 3.85
C ILE A 40 10.92 19.61 3.74
N ALA A 41 11.49 20.79 3.50
CA ALA A 41 10.75 22.05 3.36
C ALA A 41 9.63 21.98 2.31
N LEU A 42 9.77 21.10 1.30
CA LEU A 42 8.74 20.80 0.29
C LEU A 42 7.38 20.37 0.88
N LYS A 43 7.36 19.85 2.11
CA LYS A 43 6.14 19.38 2.79
C LYS A 43 5.21 20.54 3.17
N TYR A 44 5.73 21.74 3.38
CA TYR A 44 4.98 22.87 3.94
C TYR A 44 4.73 23.98 2.90
N PRO A 45 3.59 24.69 2.99
CA PRO A 45 3.29 25.80 2.09
C PRO A 45 4.20 27.01 2.36
N PRO A 46 4.36 27.95 1.41
CA PRO A 46 3.71 28.01 0.09
C PRO A 46 4.45 27.24 -1.03
N TYR A 47 3.73 26.42 -1.81
CA TYR A 47 4.28 25.48 -2.79
C TYR A 47 4.66 26.07 -4.16
N GLY A 48 4.71 27.40 -4.30
CA GLY A 48 4.50 28.13 -5.55
C GLY A 48 5.27 27.65 -6.80
N ARG A 49 6.58 27.44 -6.72
CA ARG A 49 7.41 27.03 -7.89
C ARG A 49 7.50 25.51 -8.09
N LEU A 50 7.05 24.73 -7.11
CA LEU A 50 7.24 23.28 -7.06
C LEU A 50 6.01 22.52 -7.57
N THR A 51 4.84 23.16 -7.58
CA THR A 51 3.58 22.62 -8.08
C THR A 51 3.62 22.18 -9.55
N PRO A 52 4.11 23.00 -10.52
CA PRO A 52 4.16 22.57 -11.93
C PRO A 52 5.14 21.41 -12.16
N LEU A 53 6.23 21.36 -11.39
CA LEU A 53 7.21 20.27 -11.45
C LEU A 53 6.63 18.96 -10.91
N ILE A 54 5.98 19.01 -9.74
CA ILE A 54 5.33 17.84 -9.12
C ILE A 54 4.22 17.30 -10.00
N ARG A 55 3.39 18.17 -10.60
CA ARG A 55 2.31 17.76 -11.52
C ARG A 55 2.86 17.03 -12.74
N LYS A 56 3.90 17.58 -13.37
CA LYS A 56 4.59 16.96 -14.51
C LYS A 56 5.21 15.60 -14.14
N MET A 57 5.74 15.46 -12.91
CA MET A 57 6.33 14.21 -12.42
C MET A 57 5.27 13.14 -12.12
N LEU A 58 4.14 13.52 -11.52
CA LEU A 58 3.05 12.61 -11.14
C LEU A 58 2.20 12.12 -12.33
N ARG A 59 2.53 12.50 -13.57
CA ARG A 59 1.70 12.23 -14.77
C ARG A 59 0.23 12.65 -14.55
N LEU A 60 0.03 13.81 -13.94
CA LEU A 60 -1.24 14.54 -13.82
C LEU A 60 -1.27 15.78 -14.75
#